data_AF-A0A6I2UZ72-F1
#
_entry.id   AF-A0A6I2UZ72-F1
#
_cell.length_a   1.000
_cell.length_b   1.000
_cell.length_c   1.000
_cell.angle_alpha   90.00
_cell.angle_beta   90.00
_cell.angle_gamma   90.00
#
_symmetry.space_group_name_H-M   'P 1'
#
loop_
_entity.id
_entity.type
_entity.pdbx_description
1 polymer ?
#
loop_
_entity_poly.entity_id
_entity_poly.type
_entity_poly.pdbx_seq_one_letter_code
_entity_poly.pdbx_strand_id
1 'polypeptide(L)'
;MTQKETWKEHLAGVRQTLRCGRIAEARAALDALRGAGVVPEPEQWRIHELYGAVFHDLADAEGAAAAYFRAAAADRYLRSQREHFSNYLFALHYLPNLAADELAGQHRRYALLFRGEAPLPPRVPPAHTRLRIGFLSPDFVRSSSSFFYAGLLTGLDRTRFSVYAYSLSMREDAFSSSLADSGVTMRCLAGQSLYEQAQAVRRDEIDILVDLGGHSAGGMTLMVTALRPAPVQICGIGWFDTTGLDAVDAVLADPVMDPEPRADGARFSEKLLYLPQAFCFRPSAKMRRFRRPPRRPGSPVVFASLQNVMKISRPVLDCWRRILDDVSEARLFVQDTMRLPERCAAVRERMAGAGLPMERVMVRPGRDGYLEDYSRADILLDTFPYPGGASAATALYMGTPVVGWAGDHHSARLGASVLSAAGQQDCVASDAEEYVRLALRLAGDTEKLAVRQQALREAVRRSPLMDEEGYCRSFMQACCRLWQQKGGGEVL
;
A
#
# COMPACT_ATOMS: atom_id res chain seq x y z
N MET A 1 38.34 17.99 -16.38
CA MET A 1 37.36 17.06 -15.77
C MET A 1 37.59 15.69 -16.37
N THR A 2 37.84 14.69 -15.54
CA THR A 2 38.08 13.32 -16.03
C THR A 2 36.76 12.66 -16.42
N GLN A 3 36.78 11.70 -17.34
CA GLN A 3 35.62 10.87 -17.73
C GLN A 3 34.88 10.20 -16.53
N LYS A 4 35.52 10.14 -15.35
CA LYS A 4 34.97 9.59 -14.10
C LYS A 4 33.95 10.51 -13.40
N GLU A 5 33.99 11.82 -13.63
CA GLU A 5 33.06 12.77 -13.00
C GLU A 5 31.79 12.96 -13.85
N THR A 6 31.90 12.84 -15.17
CA THR A 6 30.84 13.20 -16.13
C THR A 6 29.61 12.27 -16.09
N TRP A 7 29.78 10.95 -15.92
CA TRP A 7 28.63 10.05 -15.88
C TRP A 7 27.79 10.20 -14.61
N LYS A 8 28.40 10.57 -13.48
CA LYS A 8 27.68 10.83 -12.22
C LYS A 8 26.82 12.08 -12.33
N GLU A 9 27.36 13.13 -12.94
CA GLU A 9 26.63 14.36 -13.24
C GLU A 9 25.45 14.10 -14.18
N HIS A 10 25.64 13.27 -15.22
CA HIS A 10 24.53 12.86 -16.10
C HIS A 10 23.44 12.11 -15.34
N LEU A 11 23.79 11.14 -14.48
CA LEU A 11 22.79 10.42 -13.66
C LEU A 11 22.06 11.38 -12.70
N ALA A 12 22.76 12.35 -12.11
CA ALA A 12 22.14 13.38 -11.28
C ALA A 12 21.16 14.25 -12.10
N GLY A 13 21.53 14.59 -13.34
CA GLY A 13 20.66 15.26 -14.30
C GLY A 13 19.40 14.45 -14.61
N VAL A 14 19.53 13.15 -14.90
CA VAL A 14 18.39 12.24 -15.12
C VAL A 14 17.46 12.22 -13.91
N ARG A 15 18.02 12.08 -12.69
CA ARG A 15 17.24 12.12 -11.43
C ARG A 15 16.47 13.42 -11.27
N GLN A 16 17.10 14.55 -11.58
CA GLN A 16 16.45 15.86 -11.51
C GLN A 16 15.34 15.99 -12.55
N THR A 17 15.56 15.52 -13.77
CA THR A 17 14.55 15.52 -14.85
C THR A 17 13.34 14.66 -14.47
N LEU A 18 13.54 13.48 -13.87
CA LEU A 18 12.46 12.65 -13.31
C LEU A 18 11.69 13.37 -12.20
N ARG A 19 12.39 14.01 -11.26
CA ARG A 19 11.75 14.78 -10.17
C ARG A 19 10.87 15.92 -10.69
N CYS A 20 11.21 16.50 -11.84
CA CYS A 20 10.40 17.50 -12.53
C CYS A 20 9.22 16.89 -13.34
N GLY A 21 9.04 15.57 -13.33
CA GLY A 21 7.97 14.87 -14.05
C GLY A 21 8.17 14.76 -15.57
N ARG A 22 9.39 15.02 -16.07
CA ARG A 22 9.75 14.94 -17.50
C ARG A 22 10.27 13.54 -17.82
N ILE A 23 9.39 12.56 -17.89
CA ILE A 23 9.75 11.14 -17.88
C ILE A 23 10.39 10.72 -19.22
N ALA A 24 9.85 11.16 -20.35
CA ALA A 24 10.37 10.88 -21.68
C ALA A 24 11.79 11.42 -21.88
N GLU A 25 12.05 12.65 -21.42
CA GLU A 25 13.38 13.26 -21.46
C GLU A 25 14.37 12.49 -20.58
N ALA A 26 13.96 12.13 -19.36
CA ALA A 26 14.80 11.31 -18.48
C ALA A 26 15.13 9.95 -19.09
N ARG A 27 14.15 9.29 -19.72
CA ARG A 27 14.34 8.02 -20.41
C ARG A 27 15.34 8.15 -21.56
N ALA A 28 15.17 9.17 -22.42
CA ALA A 28 16.08 9.40 -23.55
C ALA A 28 17.53 9.68 -23.09
N ALA A 29 17.70 10.48 -22.03
CA ALA A 29 19.01 10.73 -21.44
C ALA A 29 19.63 9.46 -20.83
N LEU A 30 18.81 8.60 -20.21
CA LEU A 30 19.25 7.32 -19.66
C LEU A 30 19.63 6.32 -20.77
N ASP A 31 18.86 6.26 -21.86
CA ASP A 31 19.16 5.45 -23.04
C ASP A 31 20.49 5.87 -23.70
N ALA A 32 20.71 7.18 -23.85
CA ALA A 32 21.97 7.72 -24.36
C ALA A 32 23.16 7.36 -23.46
N LEU A 33 23.00 7.49 -22.13
CA LEU A 33 24.04 7.16 -21.16
C LEU A 33 24.39 5.65 -21.18
N ARG A 34 23.37 4.79 -21.26
CA ARG A 34 23.56 3.34 -21.40
C ARG A 34 24.27 2.99 -22.71
N GLY A 35 23.84 3.59 -23.82
CA GLY A 35 24.43 3.36 -25.15
C GLY A 35 25.89 3.81 -25.25
N ALA A 36 26.26 4.88 -24.54
CA ALA A 36 27.65 5.35 -24.48
C ALA A 36 28.59 4.40 -23.72
N GLY A 37 28.07 3.49 -22.89
CA GLY A 37 28.88 2.49 -22.17
C GLY A 37 29.87 3.09 -21.15
N VAL A 38 29.65 4.33 -20.73
CA VAL A 38 30.60 5.09 -19.88
C VAL A 38 30.45 4.81 -18.38
N VAL A 39 29.35 4.18 -17.95
CA VAL A 39 29.13 3.81 -16.55
C VAL A 39 29.88 2.51 -16.24
N PRO A 40 30.80 2.49 -15.26
CA PRO A 40 31.53 1.27 -14.91
C PRO A 40 30.60 0.13 -14.49
N GLU A 41 30.99 -1.13 -14.77
CA GLU A 41 30.23 -2.33 -14.37
C GLU A 41 29.78 -2.31 -12.88
N PRO A 42 30.64 -1.95 -11.91
CA PRO A 42 30.24 -1.81 -10.50
C PRO A 42 29.09 -0.86 -10.18
N GLU A 43 28.80 0.07 -11.09
CA GLU A 43 27.84 1.16 -10.91
C GLU A 43 26.62 1.01 -11.83
N GLN A 44 26.54 -0.07 -12.62
CA GLN A 44 25.43 -0.33 -13.55
C GLN A 44 24.08 -0.47 -12.84
N TRP A 45 24.06 -0.86 -11.57
CA TRP A 45 22.84 -0.88 -10.75
C TRP A 45 22.14 0.48 -10.72
N ARG A 46 22.88 1.61 -10.80
CA ARG A 46 22.30 2.96 -10.84
C ARG A 46 21.52 3.23 -12.13
N ILE A 47 21.96 2.68 -13.25
CA ILE A 47 21.21 2.77 -14.51
C ILE A 47 19.91 1.97 -14.37
N HIS A 48 19.99 0.74 -13.85
CA HIS A 48 18.82 -0.11 -13.66
C HIS A 48 17.82 0.48 -12.66
N GLU A 49 18.28 1.07 -11.56
CA GLU A 49 17.47 1.81 -10.59
C GLU A 49 16.68 2.94 -11.26
N LEU A 50 17.35 3.73 -12.12
CA LEU A 50 16.69 4.83 -12.83
C LEU A 50 15.71 4.34 -13.90
N TYR A 51 15.99 3.23 -14.57
CA TYR A 51 14.98 2.58 -15.42
C TYR A 51 13.77 2.13 -14.59
N GLY A 52 14.00 1.57 -13.41
CA GLY A 52 12.94 1.21 -12.47
C GLY A 52 12.06 2.43 -12.13
N ALA A 53 12.67 3.58 -11.85
CA ALA A 53 11.95 4.83 -11.60
C ALA A 53 11.20 5.34 -12.84
N VAL A 54 11.80 5.30 -14.03
CA VAL A 54 11.15 5.67 -15.30
C VAL A 54 9.92 4.80 -15.56
N PHE A 55 10.06 3.48 -15.47
CA PHE A 55 8.95 2.55 -15.68
C PHE A 55 7.90 2.69 -14.59
N HIS A 56 8.33 2.91 -13.35
CA HIS A 56 7.43 3.22 -12.26
C HIS A 56 6.58 4.44 -12.59
N ASP A 57 7.18 5.56 -13.01
CA ASP A 57 6.48 6.79 -13.32
C ASP A 57 5.62 6.68 -14.59
N LEU A 58 5.97 5.82 -15.55
CA LEU A 58 5.13 5.49 -16.72
C LEU A 58 4.01 4.49 -16.43
N ALA A 59 3.91 3.97 -15.21
CA ALA A 59 2.96 2.93 -14.79
C ALA A 59 3.17 1.58 -15.48
N ASP A 60 4.41 1.30 -15.90
CA ASP A 60 4.84 0.04 -16.49
C ASP A 60 5.36 -0.89 -15.39
N ALA A 61 4.46 -1.74 -14.88
CA ALA A 61 4.76 -2.66 -13.79
C ALA A 61 5.81 -3.72 -14.17
N GLU A 62 5.72 -4.28 -15.38
CA GLU A 62 6.66 -5.29 -15.88
C GLU A 62 8.06 -4.70 -16.05
N GLY A 63 8.14 -3.53 -16.68
CA GLY A 63 9.39 -2.77 -16.83
C GLY A 63 10.00 -2.42 -15.48
N ALA A 64 9.19 -1.95 -14.52
CA ALA A 64 9.65 -1.61 -13.18
C ALA A 64 10.19 -2.85 -12.43
N ALA A 65 9.45 -3.96 -12.42
CA ALA A 65 9.88 -5.20 -11.79
C ALA A 65 11.21 -5.70 -12.40
N ALA A 66 11.29 -5.77 -13.73
CA ALA A 66 12.50 -6.24 -14.42
C ALA A 66 13.71 -5.33 -14.14
N ALA A 67 13.51 -4.01 -14.14
CA ALA A 67 14.59 -3.05 -13.90
C ALA A 67 15.07 -3.09 -12.43
N TYR A 68 14.17 -3.11 -11.45
CA TYR A 68 14.55 -3.21 -10.04
C TYR A 68 15.20 -4.55 -9.70
N PHE A 69 14.77 -5.66 -10.32
CA PHE A 69 15.45 -6.95 -10.18
C PHE A 69 16.89 -6.89 -10.69
N ARG A 70 17.11 -6.30 -11.88
CA ARG A 70 18.46 -6.09 -12.42
C ARG A 70 19.30 -5.14 -11.55
N ALA A 71 18.69 -4.11 -10.99
CA ALA A 71 19.36 -3.21 -10.06
C ALA A 71 19.84 -3.98 -8.81
N ALA A 72 18.98 -4.78 -8.19
CA ALA A 72 19.35 -5.62 -7.05
C ALA A 72 20.43 -6.66 -7.40
N ALA A 73 20.36 -7.26 -8.59
CA ALA A 73 21.35 -8.25 -9.03
C ALA A 73 22.74 -7.65 -9.28
N ALA A 74 22.82 -6.40 -9.77
CA ALA A 74 24.07 -5.71 -10.07
C ALA A 74 24.63 -4.92 -8.87
N ASP A 75 23.82 -4.62 -7.86
CA ASP A 75 24.24 -3.82 -6.71
C ASP A 75 25.04 -4.66 -5.71
N ARG A 76 26.20 -4.13 -5.30
CA ARG A 76 27.10 -4.74 -4.31
C ARG A 76 26.95 -4.13 -2.92
N TYR A 77 26.19 -3.04 -2.79
CA TYR A 77 25.97 -2.35 -1.53
C TYR A 77 24.67 -2.84 -0.90
N LEU A 78 24.77 -3.67 0.14
CA LEU A 78 23.61 -4.36 0.75
C LEU A 78 22.42 -3.43 1.04
N ARG A 79 22.67 -2.19 1.48
CA ARG A 79 21.59 -1.24 1.77
C ARG A 79 20.74 -0.92 0.54
N SER A 80 21.34 -0.45 -0.56
CA SER A 80 20.60 -0.13 -1.78
C SER A 80 20.14 -1.39 -2.52
N GLN A 81 20.89 -2.49 -2.41
CA GLN A 81 20.47 -3.79 -2.92
C GLN A 81 19.15 -4.26 -2.29
N ARG A 82 19.03 -4.17 -0.96
CA ARG A 82 17.80 -4.48 -0.21
C ARG A 82 16.65 -3.56 -0.62
N GLU A 83 16.93 -2.29 -0.90
CA GLU A 83 15.93 -1.33 -1.39
C GLU A 83 15.41 -1.69 -2.78
N HIS A 84 16.32 -1.99 -3.71
CA HIS A 84 15.98 -2.41 -5.07
C HIS A 84 15.18 -3.72 -5.07
N PHE A 85 15.56 -4.68 -4.22
CA PHE A 85 14.83 -5.95 -4.12
C PHE A 85 13.41 -5.75 -3.54
N SER A 86 13.24 -4.88 -2.53
CA SER A 86 11.90 -4.53 -2.03
C SER A 86 11.04 -3.84 -3.09
N ASN A 87 11.61 -2.93 -3.89
CA ASN A 87 10.88 -2.29 -4.98
C ASN A 87 10.50 -3.30 -6.08
N TYR A 88 11.36 -4.28 -6.35
CA TYR A 88 11.04 -5.42 -7.22
C TYR A 88 9.86 -6.21 -6.66
N LEU A 89 9.91 -6.64 -5.39
CA LEU A 89 8.84 -7.38 -4.74
C LEU A 89 7.52 -6.62 -4.75
N PHE A 90 7.53 -5.32 -4.45
CA PHE A 90 6.34 -4.48 -4.57
C PHE A 90 5.77 -4.49 -5.99
N ALA A 91 6.63 -4.34 -7.00
CA ALA A 91 6.20 -4.30 -8.40
C ALA A 91 5.55 -5.61 -8.86
N LEU A 92 5.95 -6.76 -8.29
CA LEU A 92 5.37 -8.06 -8.60
C LEU A 92 3.87 -8.14 -8.30
N HIS A 93 3.38 -7.43 -7.27
CA HIS A 93 1.95 -7.44 -6.94
C HIS A 93 1.07 -6.86 -8.05
N TYR A 94 1.62 -6.02 -8.92
CA TYR A 94 0.85 -5.46 -10.05
C TYR A 94 0.75 -6.42 -11.25
N LEU A 95 1.51 -7.51 -11.26
CA LEU A 95 1.58 -8.44 -12.39
C LEU A 95 0.42 -9.45 -12.33
N PRO A 96 -0.46 -9.50 -13.36
CA PRO A 96 -1.65 -10.34 -13.31
C PRO A 96 -1.39 -11.85 -13.47
N ASN A 97 -0.20 -12.24 -13.93
CA ASN A 97 0.11 -13.62 -14.31
C ASN A 97 1.13 -14.28 -13.36
N LEU A 98 1.29 -13.74 -12.15
CA LEU A 98 2.20 -14.30 -11.15
C LEU A 98 1.39 -15.12 -10.14
N ALA A 99 1.67 -16.42 -10.07
CA ALA A 99 1.00 -17.30 -9.13
C ALA A 99 1.37 -16.96 -7.68
N ALA A 100 0.42 -17.13 -6.75
CA ALA A 100 0.60 -16.87 -5.33
C ALA A 100 1.86 -17.56 -4.72
N ASP A 101 2.11 -18.82 -5.06
CA ASP A 101 3.26 -19.56 -4.55
C ASP A 101 4.59 -19.05 -5.11
N GLU A 102 4.59 -18.56 -6.35
CA GLU A 102 5.76 -17.94 -6.96
C GLU A 102 6.06 -16.59 -6.31
N LEU A 103 5.03 -15.76 -6.09
CA LEU A 103 5.15 -14.49 -5.37
C LEU A 103 5.73 -14.69 -3.97
N ALA A 104 5.20 -15.65 -3.20
CA ALA A 104 5.75 -16.03 -1.90
C ALA A 104 7.20 -16.53 -2.00
N GLY A 105 7.52 -17.29 -3.05
CA GLY A 105 8.88 -17.75 -3.35
C GLY A 105 9.87 -16.60 -3.57
N GLN A 106 9.46 -15.53 -4.23
CA GLN A 106 10.30 -14.34 -4.41
C GLN A 106 10.53 -13.62 -3.08
N HIS A 107 9.50 -13.49 -2.23
CA HIS A 107 9.64 -12.87 -0.91
C HIS A 107 10.63 -13.62 -0.01
N ARG A 108 10.58 -14.96 0.01
CA ARG A 108 11.55 -15.77 0.77
C ARG A 108 13.01 -15.55 0.35
N ARG A 109 13.26 -15.14 -0.90
CA ARG A 109 14.62 -14.80 -1.35
C ARG A 109 15.14 -13.52 -0.72
N TYR A 110 14.27 -12.65 -0.21
CA TYR A 110 14.67 -11.41 0.45
C TYR A 110 15.52 -11.68 1.70
N ALA A 111 15.19 -12.70 2.50
CA ALA A 111 15.97 -13.12 3.67
C ALA A 111 17.45 -13.40 3.34
N LEU A 112 17.76 -13.80 2.11
CA LEU A 112 19.14 -14.05 1.67
C LEU A 112 20.03 -12.80 1.83
N LEU A 113 19.44 -11.60 1.67
CA LEU A 113 20.12 -10.31 1.81
C LEU A 113 20.40 -9.93 3.27
N PHE A 114 19.94 -10.73 4.24
CA PHE A 114 20.07 -10.52 5.67
C PHE A 114 20.84 -11.63 6.40
N ARG A 115 21.34 -12.66 5.69
CA ARG A 115 22.05 -13.80 6.31
C ARG A 115 23.27 -13.44 7.17
N GLY A 116 23.89 -12.29 6.92
CA GLY A 116 25.02 -11.78 7.72
C GLY A 116 24.63 -10.79 8.81
N GLU A 117 23.34 -10.46 8.95
CA GLU A 117 22.85 -9.50 9.93
C GLU A 117 22.63 -10.19 11.28
N ALA A 118 23.37 -9.78 12.30
CA ALA A 118 23.19 -10.29 13.65
C ALA A 118 22.11 -9.46 14.37
N PRO A 119 21.10 -10.10 14.99
CA PRO A 119 20.18 -9.40 15.88
C PRO A 119 20.93 -8.65 16.99
N LEU A 120 20.37 -7.52 17.42
CA LEU A 120 20.84 -6.86 18.64
C LEU A 120 20.78 -7.86 19.82
N PRO A 121 21.74 -7.81 20.76
CA PRO A 121 21.82 -8.75 21.88
C PRO A 121 20.52 -8.75 22.71
N PRO A 122 20.21 -9.82 23.46
CA PRO A 122 19.03 -9.84 24.33
C PRO A 122 18.95 -8.59 25.21
N ARG A 123 17.76 -7.99 25.32
CA ARG A 123 17.55 -6.82 26.18
C ARG A 123 17.58 -7.22 27.66
N VAL A 124 18.02 -6.30 28.51
CA VAL A 124 17.83 -6.38 29.96
C VAL A 124 16.32 -6.30 30.27
N PRO A 125 15.83 -6.95 31.35
CA PRO A 125 14.43 -6.82 31.76
C PRO A 125 14.01 -5.34 31.87
N PRO A 126 12.89 -4.94 31.25
CA PRO A 126 12.50 -3.54 31.19
C PRO A 126 12.11 -3.00 32.57
N ALA A 127 12.34 -1.71 32.80
CA ALA A 127 11.98 -1.03 34.05
C ALA A 127 10.55 -0.45 34.06
N HIS A 128 9.80 -0.58 32.98
CA HIS A 128 8.46 0.00 32.85
C HIS A 128 7.34 -0.96 33.28
N THR A 129 6.25 -0.40 33.81
CA THR A 129 5.07 -1.15 34.26
C THR A 129 3.98 -1.27 33.19
N ARG A 130 3.87 -0.27 32.31
CA ARG A 130 2.95 -0.28 31.16
C ARG A 130 3.64 -0.89 29.95
N LEU A 131 2.93 -1.73 29.20
CA LEU A 131 3.45 -2.31 27.96
C LEU A 131 3.71 -1.19 26.92
N ARG A 132 4.90 -1.17 26.33
CA ARG A 132 5.33 -0.16 25.35
C ARG A 132 5.17 -0.67 23.93
N ILE A 133 4.41 0.08 23.14
CA ILE A 133 4.11 -0.26 21.74
C ILE A 133 4.70 0.81 20.84
N GLY A 134 5.59 0.39 19.95
CA GLY A 134 6.18 1.23 18.94
C GLY A 134 5.54 0.99 17.59
N PHE A 135 5.27 2.05 16.84
CA PHE A 135 4.88 1.99 15.44
C PHE A 135 6.02 2.56 14.61
N LEU A 136 6.58 1.78 13.68
CA LEU A 136 7.66 2.18 12.79
C LEU A 136 7.12 2.40 11.39
N SER A 137 7.39 3.57 10.80
CA SER A 137 6.91 3.92 9.46
C SER A 137 7.97 4.71 8.68
N PRO A 138 7.98 4.64 7.33
CA PRO A 138 8.82 5.53 6.53
C PRO A 138 8.58 7.01 6.87
N ASP A 139 7.32 7.39 7.06
CA ASP A 139 6.89 8.69 7.56
C ASP A 139 5.50 8.61 8.25
N PHE A 140 5.15 9.67 9.00
CA PHE A 140 3.84 9.81 9.64
C PHE A 140 3.07 11.00 9.08
N VAL A 141 2.99 11.12 7.75
CA VAL A 141 2.20 12.15 7.06
C VAL A 141 0.84 11.61 6.63
N ARG A 142 -0.04 12.49 6.13
CA ARG A 142 -1.32 12.08 5.53
C ARG A 142 -1.06 11.20 4.30
N SER A 143 -1.40 9.93 4.43
CA SER A 143 -1.28 8.91 3.39
C SER A 143 -2.51 8.00 3.35
N SER A 144 -2.58 7.11 2.35
CA SER A 144 -3.61 6.07 2.27
C SER A 144 -3.60 5.13 3.49
N SER A 145 -2.42 4.73 3.96
CA SER A 145 -2.27 3.88 5.16
C SER A 145 -2.62 4.64 6.45
N SER A 146 -2.42 5.96 6.49
CA SER A 146 -2.76 6.79 7.66
C SER A 146 -4.23 6.73 8.05
N PHE A 147 -5.13 6.44 7.11
CA PHE A 147 -6.55 6.25 7.42
C PHE A 147 -6.82 4.99 8.24
N PHE A 148 -5.88 4.04 8.29
CA PHE A 148 -6.05 2.76 8.97
C PHE A 148 -5.25 2.65 10.27
N TYR A 149 -3.99 3.13 10.29
CA TYR A 149 -3.18 3.05 11.52
C TYR A 149 -3.44 4.19 12.51
N ALA A 150 -4.07 5.29 12.09
CA ALA A 150 -4.33 6.43 13.00
C ALA A 150 -5.18 6.03 14.21
N GLY A 151 -6.14 5.11 14.01
CA GLY A 151 -6.94 4.51 15.07
C GLY A 151 -6.07 3.91 16.18
N LEU A 152 -5.14 3.05 15.80
CA LEU A 152 -4.24 2.36 16.74
C LEU A 152 -3.25 3.30 17.43
N LEU A 153 -2.79 4.35 16.78
CA LEU A 153 -1.87 5.29 17.44
C LEU A 153 -2.56 6.06 18.57
N THR A 154 -3.82 6.45 18.38
CA THR A 154 -4.49 7.40 19.27
C THR A 154 -5.59 6.77 20.14
N GLY A 155 -6.07 5.58 19.80
CA GLY A 155 -7.23 4.93 20.44
C GLY A 155 -6.89 3.91 21.52
N LEU A 156 -5.60 3.59 21.75
CA LEU A 156 -5.19 2.63 22.77
C LEU A 156 -5.32 3.21 24.20
N ASP A 157 -5.74 2.37 25.13
CA ASP A 157 -5.85 2.70 26.56
C ASP A 157 -4.49 3.08 27.15
N ARG A 158 -4.31 4.38 27.41
CA ARG A 158 -3.04 4.94 27.90
C ARG A 158 -2.76 4.61 29.36
N THR A 159 -3.74 4.10 30.11
CA THR A 159 -3.51 3.61 31.48
C THR A 159 -2.73 2.29 31.46
N ARG A 160 -2.88 1.50 30.40
CA ARG A 160 -2.24 0.18 30.21
C ARG A 160 -1.06 0.21 29.25
N PHE A 161 -1.12 1.09 28.24
CA PHE A 161 -0.16 1.12 27.13
C PHE A 161 0.57 2.46 27.01
N SER A 162 1.85 2.41 26.68
CA SER A 162 2.63 3.57 26.23
C SER A 162 2.86 3.48 24.73
N VAL A 163 2.50 4.52 23.97
CA VAL A 163 2.50 4.49 22.50
C VAL A 163 3.59 5.39 21.93
N TYR A 164 4.40 4.83 21.04
CA TYR A 164 5.53 5.48 20.37
C TYR A 164 5.36 5.41 18.86
N ALA A 165 5.82 6.44 18.14
CA ALA A 165 5.83 6.49 16.69
C ALA A 165 7.24 6.88 16.19
N TYR A 166 7.89 5.97 15.46
CA TYR A 166 9.23 6.10 14.90
C TYR A 166 9.17 6.40 13.40
N SER A 167 9.48 7.64 13.02
CA SER A 167 9.56 8.08 11.63
C SER A 167 10.98 7.91 11.09
N LEU A 168 11.15 7.33 9.90
CA LEU A 168 12.45 7.29 9.20
C LEU A 168 12.72 8.56 8.38
N SER A 169 11.82 9.54 8.43
CA SER A 169 11.83 10.76 7.63
C SER A 169 11.56 12.01 8.48
N MET A 170 12.15 13.14 8.07
CA MET A 170 11.90 14.47 8.64
C MET A 170 10.59 15.10 8.12
N ARG A 171 9.85 14.42 7.23
CA ARG A 171 8.62 14.96 6.65
C ARG A 171 7.51 15.01 7.70
N GLU A 172 6.89 16.17 7.81
CA GLU A 172 5.77 16.42 8.71
C GLU A 172 4.64 17.14 7.97
N ASP A 173 3.41 16.92 8.42
CA ASP A 173 2.24 17.68 8.01
C ASP A 173 1.23 17.82 9.16
N ALA A 174 0.04 18.37 8.87
CA ALA A 174 -1.01 18.52 9.86
C ALA A 174 -1.46 17.20 10.51
N PHE A 175 -1.26 16.05 9.86
CA PHE A 175 -1.53 14.75 10.46
C PHE A 175 -0.44 14.38 11.46
N SER A 176 0.85 14.58 11.13
CA SER A 176 1.96 14.39 12.07
C SER A 176 1.78 15.22 13.35
N SER A 177 1.41 16.50 13.21
CA SER A 177 1.11 17.38 14.36
C SER A 177 -0.05 16.84 15.20
N SER A 178 -1.13 16.38 14.55
CA SER A 178 -2.28 15.82 15.27
C SER A 178 -1.96 14.55 16.07
N LEU A 179 -0.97 13.76 15.64
CA LEU A 179 -0.50 12.60 16.39
C LEU A 179 0.27 13.03 17.64
N ALA A 180 1.15 14.02 17.52
CA ALA A 180 1.88 14.57 18.67
C ALA A 180 0.92 15.13 19.73
N ASP A 181 -0.09 15.89 19.30
CA ASP A 181 -1.11 16.47 20.18
C ASP A 181 -1.98 15.41 20.88
N SER A 182 -2.05 14.19 20.35
CA SER A 182 -2.79 13.07 20.95
C SER A 182 -2.03 12.34 22.08
N GLY A 183 -0.83 12.80 22.42
CA GLY A 183 0.02 12.19 23.45
C GLY A 183 0.79 10.96 22.97
N VAL A 184 0.90 10.71 21.66
CA VAL A 184 1.86 9.73 21.10
C VAL A 184 3.27 10.28 21.27
N THR A 185 4.20 9.44 21.73
CA THR A 185 5.62 9.82 21.78
C THR A 185 6.23 9.72 20.39
N MET A 186 6.47 10.85 19.75
CA MET A 186 7.07 10.91 18.40
C MET A 186 8.60 10.83 18.49
N ARG A 187 9.21 10.05 17.59
CA ARG A 187 10.66 9.89 17.42
C ARG A 187 11.02 10.02 15.94
N CYS A 188 11.85 10.98 15.59
CA CYS A 188 12.42 11.06 14.24
C CYS A 188 13.79 10.37 14.23
N LEU A 189 13.96 9.42 13.33
CA LEU A 189 15.16 8.60 13.15
C LEU A 189 15.89 8.91 11.84
N ALA A 190 15.48 9.96 11.13
CA ALA A 190 16.09 10.37 9.88
C ALA A 190 17.57 10.75 10.06
N GLY A 191 18.39 10.41 9.08
CA GLY A 191 19.83 10.69 9.09
C GLY A 191 20.67 9.74 9.97
N GLN A 192 20.04 8.87 10.76
CA GLN A 192 20.73 7.85 11.55
C GLN A 192 21.05 6.61 10.71
N SER A 193 22.11 5.88 11.09
CA SER A 193 22.41 4.55 10.56
C SER A 193 21.38 3.52 11.01
N LEU A 194 21.21 2.41 10.27
CA LEU A 194 20.27 1.34 10.63
C LEU A 194 20.46 0.84 12.07
N TYR A 195 21.71 0.72 12.51
CA TYR A 195 22.05 0.32 13.87
C TYR A 195 21.59 1.35 14.92
N GLU A 196 21.84 2.64 14.67
CA GLU A 196 21.37 3.71 15.56
C GLU A 196 19.84 3.79 15.63
N GLN A 197 19.16 3.58 14.49
CA GLN A 197 17.70 3.52 14.42
C GLN A 197 17.15 2.37 15.29
N ALA A 198 17.71 1.17 15.15
CA ALA A 198 17.33 0.02 15.99
C ALA A 198 17.66 0.24 17.47
N GLN A 199 18.82 0.83 17.78
CA GLN A 199 19.22 1.20 19.14
C GLN A 199 18.30 2.26 19.77
N ALA A 200 17.77 3.20 18.99
CA ALA A 200 16.80 4.18 19.49
C ALA A 200 15.50 3.49 19.96
N VAL A 201 14.94 2.58 19.15
CA VAL A 201 13.78 1.76 19.52
C VAL A 201 14.09 0.91 20.76
N ARG A 202 15.28 0.31 20.81
CA ARG A 202 15.71 -0.54 21.94
C ARG A 202 15.84 0.27 23.24
N ARG A 203 16.37 1.49 23.19
CA ARG A 203 16.54 2.38 24.37
C ARG A 203 15.22 2.84 24.96
N ASP A 204 14.19 2.98 24.13
CA ASP A 204 12.83 3.24 24.60
C ASP A 204 12.15 1.97 25.17
N GLU A 205 12.86 0.83 25.24
CA GLU A 205 12.41 -0.47 25.79
C GLU A 205 11.11 -0.98 25.15
N ILE A 206 10.89 -0.75 23.85
CA ILE A 206 9.67 -1.21 23.16
C ILE A 206 9.50 -2.73 23.28
N ASP A 207 8.32 -3.17 23.75
CA ASP A 207 7.96 -4.58 23.86
C ASP A 207 7.41 -5.12 22.55
N ILE A 208 6.54 -4.35 21.91
CA ILE A 208 5.87 -4.72 20.66
C ILE A 208 6.14 -3.62 19.64
N LEU A 209 6.87 -3.98 18.58
CA LEU A 209 7.11 -3.09 17.44
C LEU A 209 6.19 -3.48 16.28
N VAL A 210 5.42 -2.53 15.80
CA VAL A 210 4.54 -2.66 14.64
C VAL A 210 5.18 -1.94 13.47
N ASP A 211 5.67 -2.70 12.50
CA ASP A 211 6.12 -2.20 11.20
C ASP A 211 4.91 -1.87 10.32
N LEU A 212 4.77 -0.59 9.98
CA LEU A 212 3.74 -0.07 9.09
C LEU A 212 4.24 0.08 7.64
N GLY A 213 5.50 -0.26 7.36
CA GLY A 213 6.11 -0.07 6.05
C GLY A 213 6.19 -1.35 5.21
N GLY A 214 6.60 -2.48 5.80
CA GLY A 214 6.96 -3.68 5.05
C GLY A 214 7.88 -3.35 3.87
N HIS A 215 7.61 -3.92 2.68
CA HIS A 215 8.39 -3.64 1.47
C HIS A 215 8.09 -2.28 0.81
N SER A 216 7.11 -1.50 1.30
CA SER A 216 6.88 -0.15 0.79
C SER A 216 8.10 0.75 1.04
N ALA A 217 8.24 1.81 0.24
CA ALA A 217 9.35 2.76 0.32
C ALA A 217 10.73 2.07 0.40
N GLY A 218 10.94 1.00 -0.39
CA GLY A 218 12.22 0.30 -0.44
C GLY A 218 12.49 -0.66 0.73
N GLY A 219 11.49 -1.03 1.54
CA GLY A 219 11.74 -1.93 2.67
C GLY A 219 12.60 -1.31 3.77
N MET A 220 12.65 0.02 3.87
CA MET A 220 13.52 0.71 4.82
C MET A 220 13.20 0.37 6.28
N THR A 221 11.93 0.16 6.61
CA THR A 221 11.51 -0.28 7.95
C THR A 221 11.91 -1.73 8.23
N LEU A 222 11.87 -2.61 7.21
CA LEU A 222 12.33 -3.99 7.31
C LEU A 222 13.84 -4.09 7.62
N MET A 223 14.65 -3.15 7.10
CA MET A 223 16.07 -3.11 7.45
C MET A 223 16.33 -2.80 8.92
N VAL A 224 15.44 -2.02 9.56
CA VAL A 224 15.51 -1.74 11.01
C VAL A 224 14.97 -2.93 11.81
N THR A 225 13.84 -3.51 11.40
CA THR A 225 13.24 -4.65 12.11
C THR A 225 14.11 -5.91 12.02
N ALA A 226 14.91 -6.07 10.95
CA ALA A 226 15.88 -7.16 10.81
C ALA A 226 16.88 -7.25 11.98
N LEU A 227 17.21 -6.11 12.62
CA LEU A 227 18.08 -6.03 13.79
C LEU A 227 17.39 -6.46 15.10
N ARG A 228 16.11 -6.84 15.05
CA ARG A 228 15.25 -7.20 16.18
C ARG A 228 15.32 -6.22 17.36
N PRO A 229 15.06 -4.92 17.15
CA PRO A 229 15.04 -3.93 18.23
C PRO A 229 13.99 -4.20 19.31
N ALA A 230 12.90 -4.91 19.00
CA ALA A 230 11.88 -5.33 19.97
C ALA A 230 11.73 -6.86 20.01
N PRO A 231 11.34 -7.44 21.16
CA PRO A 231 11.17 -8.89 21.30
C PRO A 231 10.00 -9.44 20.46
N VAL A 232 8.92 -8.66 20.30
CA VAL A 232 7.80 -8.98 19.40
C VAL A 232 7.74 -7.95 18.28
N GLN A 233 7.73 -8.43 17.04
CA GLN A 233 7.65 -7.59 15.85
C GLN A 233 6.51 -8.05 14.94
N ILE A 234 5.63 -7.12 14.58
CA ILE A 234 4.44 -7.37 13.76
C ILE A 234 4.52 -6.47 12.53
N CYS A 235 4.15 -6.96 11.35
CA CYS A 235 3.98 -6.14 10.16
C CYS A 235 2.50 -6.03 9.78
N GLY A 236 2.07 -4.87 9.27
CA GLY A 236 0.73 -4.74 8.71
C GLY A 236 0.34 -3.32 8.32
N ILE A 237 -0.87 -3.19 7.77
CA ILE A 237 -1.52 -1.94 7.35
C ILE A 237 -0.88 -1.28 6.12
N GLY A 238 0.38 -0.86 6.17
CA GLY A 238 1.05 -0.28 4.99
C GLY A 238 1.71 -1.33 4.09
N TRP A 239 1.77 -2.57 4.56
CA TRP A 239 2.10 -3.77 3.82
C TRP A 239 1.17 -4.91 4.25
N PHE A 240 0.79 -5.78 3.34
CA PHE A 240 -0.26 -6.79 3.53
C PHE A 240 0.03 -8.04 2.69
N ASP A 241 1.29 -8.46 2.71
CA ASP A 241 1.74 -9.78 2.28
C ASP A 241 2.91 -10.20 3.18
N THR A 242 3.52 -11.36 2.94
CA THR A 242 4.71 -11.75 3.71
C THR A 242 5.83 -10.73 3.53
N THR A 243 6.63 -10.50 4.57
CA THR A 243 7.88 -9.70 4.47
C THR A 243 9.06 -10.56 4.04
N GLY A 244 8.90 -11.89 4.07
CA GLY A 244 9.97 -12.83 3.78
C GLY A 244 11.08 -12.84 4.83
N LEU A 245 10.93 -12.19 5.98
CA LEU A 245 11.95 -12.08 7.03
C LEU A 245 11.57 -12.83 8.31
N ASP A 246 12.49 -13.67 8.81
CA ASP A 246 12.37 -14.35 10.11
C ASP A 246 12.40 -13.38 11.31
N ALA A 247 12.85 -12.14 11.08
CA ALA A 247 12.86 -11.10 12.08
C ALA A 247 11.43 -10.60 12.42
N VAL A 248 10.46 -10.77 11.53
CA VAL A 248 9.07 -10.38 11.76
C VAL A 248 8.31 -11.60 12.30
N ASP A 249 7.70 -11.45 13.48
CA ASP A 249 7.06 -12.58 14.15
C ASP A 249 5.65 -12.85 13.63
N ALA A 250 4.94 -11.80 13.19
CA ALA A 250 3.59 -11.94 12.65
C ALA A 250 3.21 -10.87 11.62
N VAL A 251 2.27 -11.21 10.72
CA VAL A 251 1.62 -10.27 9.78
C VAL A 251 0.13 -10.18 10.11
N LEU A 252 -0.44 -8.97 10.10
CA LEU A 252 -1.87 -8.76 10.33
C LEU A 252 -2.72 -9.44 9.24
N ALA A 253 -3.74 -10.18 9.67
CA ALA A 253 -4.64 -10.91 8.80
C ALA A 253 -6.08 -10.81 9.27
N ASP A 254 -7.02 -11.24 8.43
CA ASP A 254 -8.39 -11.55 8.82
C ASP A 254 -8.94 -12.74 8.00
N PRO A 255 -10.09 -13.31 8.41
CA PRO A 255 -10.68 -14.46 7.72
C PRO A 255 -11.15 -14.20 6.29
N VAL A 256 -11.16 -12.96 5.80
CA VAL A 256 -11.53 -12.65 4.42
C VAL A 256 -10.28 -12.64 3.53
N MET A 257 -9.20 -12.02 4.00
CA MET A 257 -7.91 -12.04 3.31
C MET A 257 -7.30 -13.44 3.27
N ASP A 258 -7.52 -14.22 4.32
CA ASP A 258 -6.95 -15.56 4.47
C ASP A 258 -8.03 -16.50 5.03
N PRO A 259 -8.94 -17.00 4.16
CA PRO A 259 -10.14 -17.75 4.56
C PRO A 259 -9.86 -19.17 5.05
N GLU A 260 -8.67 -19.70 4.78
CA GLU A 260 -8.23 -21.01 5.26
C GLU A 260 -6.98 -20.88 6.14
N PRO A 261 -7.15 -20.71 7.47
CA PRO A 261 -6.04 -20.50 8.40
C PRO A 261 -5.00 -21.63 8.50
N ARG A 262 -5.11 -22.66 7.65
CA ARG A 262 -4.29 -23.88 7.66
C ARG A 262 -3.60 -24.19 6.32
N ALA A 263 -3.92 -23.48 5.22
CA ALA A 263 -3.30 -23.72 3.90
C ALA A 263 -2.21 -22.69 3.55
N ASP A 264 -2.36 -21.42 3.97
CA ASP A 264 -1.46 -20.32 3.60
C ASP A 264 -0.19 -20.19 4.47
N GLY A 265 -0.03 -21.04 5.50
CA GLY A 265 1.22 -21.13 6.26
C GLY A 265 2.45 -21.51 5.40
N ALA A 266 2.24 -22.02 4.18
CA ALA A 266 3.31 -22.25 3.21
C ALA A 266 3.78 -20.98 2.47
N ARG A 267 2.98 -19.91 2.48
CA ARG A 267 3.25 -18.66 1.73
C ARG A 267 3.87 -17.56 2.60
N PHE A 268 3.68 -17.62 3.91
CA PHE A 268 4.23 -16.65 4.86
C PHE A 268 5.45 -17.20 5.60
N SER A 269 6.49 -16.36 5.77
CA SER A 269 7.55 -16.64 6.76
C SER A 269 7.10 -16.36 8.20
N GLU A 270 6.14 -15.45 8.35
CA GLU A 270 5.60 -15.01 9.63
C GLU A 270 4.35 -15.83 10.04
N LYS A 271 3.95 -15.72 11.30
CA LYS A 271 2.60 -16.15 11.71
C LYS A 271 1.55 -15.16 11.22
N LEU A 272 0.38 -15.64 10.83
CA LEU A 272 -0.76 -14.76 10.59
C LEU A 272 -1.43 -14.36 11.91
N LEU A 273 -1.50 -13.06 12.20
CA LEU A 273 -2.16 -12.48 13.36
C LEU A 273 -3.59 -12.08 12.99
N TYR A 274 -4.52 -13.03 13.16
CA TYR A 274 -5.93 -12.82 12.82
C TYR A 274 -6.63 -11.84 13.76
N LEU A 275 -7.25 -10.83 13.16
CA LEU A 275 -8.27 -9.97 13.77
C LEU A 275 -9.63 -10.29 13.15
N PRO A 276 -10.76 -9.93 13.80
CA PRO A 276 -12.08 -10.09 13.17
C PRO A 276 -12.21 -9.28 11.86
N GLN A 277 -11.55 -8.12 11.81
CA GLN A 277 -11.29 -7.34 10.61
C GLN A 277 -9.87 -6.77 10.69
N ALA A 278 -9.07 -6.87 9.63
CA ALA A 278 -7.68 -6.42 9.65
C ALA A 278 -7.52 -4.90 9.52
N PHE A 279 -8.60 -4.18 9.20
CA PHE A 279 -8.58 -2.74 8.95
C PHE A 279 -9.73 -2.02 9.64
N CYS A 280 -9.41 -0.85 10.20
CA CYS A 280 -10.39 0.11 10.68
C CYS A 280 -10.14 1.46 10.00
N PHE A 281 -11.10 1.94 9.22
CA PHE A 281 -11.03 3.18 8.47
C PHE A 281 -11.45 4.40 9.31
N ARG A 282 -10.56 5.39 9.39
CA ARG A 282 -10.82 6.69 9.99
C ARG A 282 -10.86 7.79 8.92
N PRO A 283 -12.04 8.35 8.59
CA PRO A 283 -12.15 9.39 7.58
C PRO A 283 -11.51 10.71 8.03
N SER A 284 -10.90 11.40 7.07
CA SER A 284 -10.34 12.74 7.27
C SER A 284 -11.41 13.78 7.64
N ALA A 285 -10.99 14.90 8.25
CA ALA A 285 -11.87 16.03 8.51
C ALA A 285 -12.57 16.55 7.22
N LYS A 286 -11.85 16.57 6.09
CA LYS A 286 -12.41 16.95 4.79
C LYS A 286 -13.53 15.99 4.35
N MET A 287 -13.32 14.68 4.46
CA MET A 287 -14.34 13.66 4.16
C MET A 287 -15.58 13.79 5.05
N ARG A 288 -15.40 14.06 6.35
CA ARG A 288 -16.52 14.24 7.30
C ARG A 288 -17.39 15.46 6.98
N ARG A 289 -16.78 16.54 6.50
CA ARG A 289 -17.49 17.77 6.10
C ARG A 289 -18.15 17.66 4.73
N PHE A 290 -17.57 16.86 3.83
CA PHE A 290 -18.11 16.69 2.48
C PHE A 290 -19.52 16.08 2.49
N ARG A 291 -20.39 16.53 1.59
CA ARG A 291 -21.72 15.96 1.35
C ARG A 291 -21.85 15.60 -0.12
N ARG A 292 -22.14 14.32 -0.41
CA ARG A 292 -22.36 13.84 -1.77
C ARG A 292 -23.70 14.41 -2.28
N PRO A 293 -23.73 15.09 -3.44
CA PRO A 293 -24.99 15.46 -4.07
C PRO A 293 -25.71 14.19 -4.54
N PRO A 294 -27.06 14.16 -4.54
CA PRO A 294 -27.79 13.04 -5.10
C PRO A 294 -27.47 12.90 -6.60
N ARG A 295 -27.51 11.65 -7.08
CA ARG A 295 -27.41 11.36 -8.50
C ARG A 295 -28.52 12.10 -9.26
N ARG A 296 -28.19 12.67 -10.42
CA ARG A 296 -29.19 13.33 -11.28
C ARG A 296 -30.04 12.27 -11.98
N PRO A 297 -31.38 12.35 -11.95
CA PRO A 297 -32.23 11.47 -12.73
C PRO A 297 -31.89 11.56 -14.23
N GLY A 298 -31.88 10.42 -14.92
CA GLY A 298 -31.61 10.35 -16.37
C GLY A 298 -30.17 10.63 -16.80
N SER A 299 -29.24 10.96 -15.90
CA SER A 299 -27.82 11.06 -16.29
C SER A 299 -27.27 9.67 -16.65
N PRO A 300 -26.26 9.57 -17.52
CA PRO A 300 -25.55 8.31 -17.73
C PRO A 300 -24.83 7.82 -16.47
N VAL A 301 -24.60 6.50 -16.37
CA VAL A 301 -23.81 5.91 -15.28
C VAL A 301 -22.33 6.29 -15.44
N VAL A 302 -21.72 6.71 -14.34
CA VAL A 302 -20.27 7.00 -14.29
C VAL A 302 -19.55 5.92 -13.49
N PHE A 303 -18.87 5.01 -14.17
CA PHE A 303 -17.88 4.15 -13.53
C PHE A 303 -16.60 4.93 -13.25
N ALA A 304 -15.90 4.61 -12.17
CA ALA A 304 -14.63 5.25 -11.88
C ALA A 304 -13.60 4.35 -11.21
N SER A 305 -12.31 4.65 -11.44
CA SER A 305 -11.20 4.08 -10.68
C SER A 305 -10.28 5.22 -10.23
N LEU A 306 -10.28 5.48 -8.91
CA LEU A 306 -9.54 6.58 -8.28
C LEU A 306 -8.37 6.03 -7.47
N GLN A 307 -7.46 5.33 -8.15
CA GLN A 307 -6.38 4.54 -7.57
C GLN A 307 -5.06 4.80 -8.30
N ASN A 308 -3.95 4.28 -7.76
CA ASN A 308 -2.68 4.30 -8.47
C ASN A 308 -2.83 3.52 -9.79
N VAL A 309 -2.61 4.20 -10.92
CA VAL A 309 -2.78 3.60 -12.26
C VAL A 309 -1.76 2.51 -12.61
N MET A 310 -0.75 2.31 -11.76
CA MET A 310 0.13 1.13 -11.83
C MET A 310 -0.64 -0.18 -11.71
N LYS A 311 -1.78 -0.15 -11.00
CA LYS A 311 -2.63 -1.32 -10.74
C LYS A 311 -3.50 -1.71 -11.92
N ILE A 312 -3.55 -0.89 -12.97
CA ILE A 312 -4.42 -1.10 -14.13
C ILE A 312 -3.67 -2.01 -15.12
N SER A 313 -3.89 -3.30 -14.96
CA SER A 313 -3.34 -4.36 -15.81
C SER A 313 -4.23 -4.61 -17.05
N ARG A 314 -3.74 -5.42 -17.99
CA ARG A 314 -4.54 -5.80 -19.18
C ARG A 314 -5.86 -6.52 -18.81
N PRO A 315 -5.89 -7.51 -17.90
CA PRO A 315 -7.15 -8.13 -17.49
C PRO A 315 -8.17 -7.17 -16.87
N VAL A 316 -7.71 -6.15 -16.13
CA VAL A 316 -8.59 -5.08 -15.62
C VAL A 316 -9.24 -4.31 -16.76
N LEU A 317 -8.44 -3.92 -17.76
CA LEU A 317 -8.92 -3.21 -18.94
C LEU A 317 -9.91 -4.05 -19.76
N ASP A 318 -9.67 -5.35 -19.89
CA ASP A 318 -10.58 -6.26 -20.61
C ASP A 318 -11.95 -6.33 -19.92
N CYS A 319 -12.01 -6.41 -18.58
CA CYS A 319 -13.27 -6.33 -17.83
C CYS A 319 -13.96 -4.98 -18.00
N TRP A 320 -13.21 -3.87 -17.92
CA TRP A 320 -13.78 -2.53 -18.06
C TRP A 320 -14.31 -2.27 -19.46
N ARG A 321 -13.63 -2.78 -20.50
CA ARG A 321 -14.12 -2.74 -21.88
C ARG A 321 -15.48 -3.45 -21.99
N ARG A 322 -15.58 -4.69 -21.49
CA ARG A 322 -16.84 -5.45 -21.50
C ARG A 322 -17.99 -4.70 -20.82
N ILE A 323 -17.71 -4.10 -19.66
CA ILE A 323 -18.71 -3.27 -18.95
C ILE A 323 -19.17 -2.09 -19.81
N LEU A 324 -18.26 -1.40 -20.50
CA LEU A 324 -18.59 -0.25 -21.34
C LEU A 324 -19.29 -0.67 -22.65
N ASP A 325 -18.99 -1.85 -23.19
CA ASP A 325 -19.66 -2.40 -24.36
C ASP A 325 -21.13 -2.71 -24.05
N ASP A 326 -21.42 -3.28 -22.87
CA ASP A 326 -22.77 -3.64 -22.44
C ASP A 326 -23.60 -2.44 -21.92
N VAL A 327 -22.95 -1.35 -21.48
CA VAL A 327 -23.62 -0.12 -21.03
C VAL A 327 -23.20 1.05 -21.93
N SER A 328 -23.84 1.17 -23.09
CA SER A 328 -23.43 2.06 -24.20
C SER A 328 -23.31 3.54 -23.85
N GLU A 329 -24.12 4.05 -22.92
CA GLU A 329 -24.08 5.45 -22.47
C GLU A 329 -23.12 5.69 -21.30
N ALA A 330 -22.65 4.62 -20.64
CA ALA A 330 -21.80 4.75 -19.46
C ALA A 330 -20.45 5.38 -19.81
N ARG A 331 -19.92 6.13 -18.84
CA ARG A 331 -18.59 6.74 -18.90
C ARG A 331 -17.68 6.08 -17.90
N LEU A 332 -16.39 6.03 -18.23
CA LEU A 332 -15.34 5.59 -17.31
C LEU A 332 -14.43 6.77 -16.97
N PHE A 333 -14.24 6.99 -15.68
CA PHE A 333 -13.34 8.01 -15.17
C PHE A 333 -12.21 7.38 -14.36
N VAL A 334 -10.98 7.50 -14.87
CA VAL A 334 -9.76 7.05 -14.19
C VAL A 334 -9.01 8.28 -13.67
N GLN A 335 -8.72 8.29 -12.37
CA GLN A 335 -7.89 9.31 -11.74
C GLN A 335 -6.74 8.65 -10.99
N ASP A 336 -5.53 9.03 -11.37
CA ASP A 336 -4.31 8.56 -10.71
C ASP A 336 -4.11 9.22 -9.34
N THR A 337 -3.25 8.62 -8.52
CA THR A 337 -2.78 9.20 -7.26
C THR A 337 -1.59 10.14 -7.45
N MET A 338 -0.87 10.06 -8.57
CA MET A 338 0.30 10.90 -8.86
C MET A 338 -0.04 12.07 -9.79
N ARG A 339 0.72 13.17 -9.66
CA ARG A 339 0.55 14.38 -10.46
C ARG A 339 1.44 14.39 -11.70
N LEU A 340 1.40 13.31 -12.47
CA LEU A 340 2.27 13.10 -13.63
C LEU A 340 1.45 13.05 -14.93
N PRO A 341 1.47 14.11 -15.76
CA PRO A 341 0.73 14.11 -17.02
C PRO A 341 1.20 13.04 -18.02
N GLU A 342 2.51 12.83 -18.16
CA GLU A 342 3.08 11.82 -19.06
C GLU A 342 2.66 10.39 -18.67
N ARG A 343 2.58 10.10 -17.36
CA ARG A 343 2.00 8.87 -16.83
C ARG A 343 0.56 8.65 -17.28
N CYS A 344 -0.26 9.68 -17.21
CA CYS A 344 -1.65 9.62 -17.65
C CYS A 344 -1.76 9.42 -19.17
N ALA A 345 -0.82 9.98 -19.95
CA ALA A 345 -0.75 9.75 -21.39
C ALA A 345 -0.43 8.28 -21.71
N ALA A 346 0.58 7.70 -21.05
CA ALA A 346 0.93 6.29 -21.20
C ALA A 346 -0.24 5.34 -20.84
N VAL A 347 -0.97 5.64 -19.76
CA VAL A 347 -2.18 4.89 -19.39
C VAL A 347 -3.27 5.00 -20.46
N ARG A 348 -3.50 6.20 -21.01
CA ARG A 348 -4.48 6.42 -22.07
C ARG A 348 -4.16 5.62 -23.33
N GLU A 349 -2.89 5.56 -23.72
CA GLU A 349 -2.42 4.74 -24.85
C GLU A 349 -2.67 3.25 -24.59
N ARG A 350 -2.38 2.75 -23.38
CA ARG A 350 -2.69 1.35 -23.01
C ARG A 350 -4.19 1.05 -23.03
N MET A 351 -5.03 1.96 -22.55
CA MET A 351 -6.49 1.82 -22.60
C MET A 351 -7.01 1.79 -24.04
N ALA A 352 -6.49 2.66 -24.91
CA ALA A 352 -6.82 2.65 -26.33
C ALA A 352 -6.36 1.35 -27.01
N GLY A 353 -5.14 0.88 -26.72
CA GLY A 353 -4.61 -0.38 -27.22
C GLY A 353 -5.36 -1.63 -26.71
N ALA A 354 -6.03 -1.54 -25.57
CA ALA A 354 -6.94 -2.56 -25.06
C ALA A 354 -8.35 -2.48 -25.69
N GLY A 355 -8.61 -1.52 -26.58
CA GLY A 355 -9.87 -1.38 -27.29
C GLY A 355 -10.98 -0.72 -26.49
N LEU A 356 -10.65 0.08 -25.46
CA LEU A 356 -11.69 0.84 -24.74
C LEU A 356 -12.24 1.97 -25.62
N PRO A 357 -13.55 2.28 -25.51
CA PRO A 357 -14.21 3.38 -26.24
C PRO A 357 -13.77 4.73 -25.67
N MET A 358 -12.63 5.24 -26.16
CA MET A 358 -11.92 6.36 -25.54
C MET A 358 -12.71 7.67 -25.52
N GLU A 359 -13.71 7.85 -26.38
CA GLU A 359 -14.64 8.97 -26.34
C GLU A 359 -15.52 8.99 -25.06
N ARG A 360 -15.65 7.84 -24.38
CA ARG A 360 -16.35 7.67 -23.09
C ARG A 360 -15.40 7.53 -21.90
N VAL A 361 -14.08 7.59 -22.12
CA VAL A 361 -13.06 7.38 -21.09
C VAL A 361 -12.29 8.68 -20.81
N MET A 362 -12.22 9.07 -19.54
CA MET A 362 -11.40 10.19 -19.09
C MET A 362 -10.30 9.70 -18.15
N VAL A 363 -9.04 10.04 -18.46
CA VAL A 363 -7.86 9.75 -17.61
C VAL A 363 -7.25 11.06 -17.12
N ARG A 364 -7.10 11.22 -15.80
CA ARG A 364 -6.57 12.45 -15.17
C ARG A 364 -5.49 12.18 -14.13
N PRO A 365 -4.56 13.14 -13.93
CA PRO A 365 -3.61 13.08 -12.84
C PRO A 365 -4.30 13.34 -11.48
N GLY A 366 -3.62 12.97 -10.41
CA GLY A 366 -4.06 13.23 -9.04
C GLY A 366 -4.18 14.73 -8.73
N ARG A 367 -5.05 15.07 -7.78
CA ARG A 367 -5.32 16.46 -7.36
C ARG A 367 -5.88 16.52 -5.94
N ASP A 368 -5.80 17.70 -5.31
CA ASP A 368 -6.31 17.91 -3.94
C ASP A 368 -7.85 17.83 -3.84
N GLY A 369 -8.56 18.16 -4.93
CA GLY A 369 -10.03 18.13 -5.02
C GLY A 369 -10.64 16.74 -5.22
N TYR A 370 -9.90 15.66 -4.95
CA TYR A 370 -10.31 14.30 -5.29
C TYR A 370 -11.63 13.83 -4.66
N LEU A 371 -12.10 14.46 -3.57
CA LEU A 371 -13.40 14.10 -2.96
C LEU A 371 -14.59 14.46 -3.86
N GLU A 372 -14.47 15.51 -4.68
CA GLU A 372 -15.46 15.86 -5.70
C GLU A 372 -15.50 14.80 -6.81
N ASP A 373 -14.36 14.19 -7.10
CA ASP A 373 -14.22 13.15 -8.11
C ASP A 373 -14.90 11.85 -7.63
N TYR A 374 -14.75 11.47 -6.35
CA TYR A 374 -15.51 10.37 -5.74
C TYR A 374 -17.02 10.62 -5.77
N SER A 375 -17.48 11.85 -5.59
CA SER A 375 -18.92 12.17 -5.57
C SER A 375 -19.57 12.22 -6.95
N ARG A 376 -18.76 12.36 -8.01
CA ARG A 376 -19.20 12.26 -9.42
C ARG A 376 -19.27 10.83 -9.91
N ALA A 377 -18.58 9.90 -9.25
CA ALA A 377 -18.63 8.48 -9.57
C ALA A 377 -19.92 7.85 -9.04
N ASP A 378 -20.59 7.07 -9.89
CA ASP A 378 -21.74 6.28 -9.51
C ASP A 378 -21.33 4.93 -8.90
N ILE A 379 -20.34 4.28 -9.52
CA ILE A 379 -19.82 2.97 -9.13
C ILE A 379 -18.30 3.02 -9.24
N LEU A 380 -17.58 2.63 -8.18
CA LEU A 380 -16.14 2.45 -8.24
C LEU A 380 -15.82 1.04 -8.75
N LEU A 381 -14.91 0.94 -9.70
CA LEU A 381 -14.33 -0.30 -10.18
C LEU A 381 -12.96 -0.47 -9.50
N ASP A 382 -12.83 -1.44 -8.60
CA ASP A 382 -11.56 -1.79 -7.98
C ASP A 382 -10.63 -2.47 -9.01
N THR A 383 -9.34 -2.52 -8.70
CA THR A 383 -8.34 -3.17 -9.55
C THR A 383 -7.96 -4.56 -9.01
N PHE A 384 -7.38 -5.39 -9.87
CA PHE A 384 -6.89 -6.72 -9.55
C PHE A 384 -5.66 -7.04 -10.44
N PRO A 385 -4.72 -7.88 -10.00
CA PRO A 385 -4.72 -8.63 -8.73
C PRO A 385 -4.42 -7.76 -7.51
N TYR A 386 -4.04 -6.49 -7.66
CA TYR A 386 -3.72 -5.62 -6.52
C TYR A 386 -4.83 -4.59 -6.24
N PRO A 387 -5.75 -4.87 -5.30
CA PRO A 387 -6.91 -4.01 -5.03
C PRO A 387 -6.55 -2.73 -4.26
N GLY A 388 -7.52 -1.83 -4.12
CA GLY A 388 -7.38 -0.60 -3.37
C GLY A 388 -8.02 -0.64 -2.00
N GLY A 389 -7.22 -0.64 -0.93
CA GLY A 389 -7.75 -0.52 0.44
C GLY A 389 -8.35 0.86 0.75
N ALA A 390 -7.52 1.90 0.78
CA ALA A 390 -7.96 3.26 1.15
C ALA A 390 -8.94 3.88 0.15
N SER A 391 -8.78 3.59 -1.14
CA SER A 391 -9.67 4.06 -2.21
C SER A 391 -11.06 3.42 -2.10
N ALA A 392 -11.14 2.11 -1.84
CA ALA A 392 -12.43 1.44 -1.60
C ALA A 392 -13.10 1.98 -0.33
N ALA A 393 -12.38 2.04 0.80
CA ALA A 393 -12.93 2.59 2.04
C ALA A 393 -13.40 4.05 1.88
N THR A 394 -12.65 4.86 1.13
CA THR A 394 -13.04 6.23 0.80
C THR A 394 -14.31 6.26 -0.06
N ALA A 395 -14.37 5.46 -1.14
CA ALA A 395 -15.55 5.37 -2.00
C ALA A 395 -16.80 5.03 -1.18
N LEU A 396 -16.74 3.95 -0.39
CA LEU A 396 -17.84 3.50 0.46
C LEU A 396 -18.27 4.60 1.44
N TYR A 397 -17.33 5.21 2.16
CA TYR A 397 -17.63 6.31 3.09
C TYR A 397 -18.21 7.55 2.37
N MET A 398 -17.85 7.78 1.12
CA MET A 398 -18.35 8.87 0.29
C MET A 398 -19.69 8.56 -0.38
N GLY A 399 -20.25 7.38 -0.16
CA GLY A 399 -21.54 6.96 -0.71
C GLY A 399 -21.44 6.39 -2.13
N THR A 400 -20.26 5.90 -2.54
CA THR A 400 -20.02 5.27 -3.85
C THR A 400 -19.83 3.76 -3.65
N PRO A 401 -20.76 2.90 -4.12
CA PRO A 401 -20.56 1.46 -4.14
C PRO A 401 -19.29 1.07 -4.90
N VAL A 402 -18.64 -0.01 -4.47
CA VAL A 402 -17.39 -0.51 -5.06
C VAL A 402 -17.63 -1.93 -5.54
N VAL A 403 -17.25 -2.24 -6.79
CA VAL A 403 -17.14 -3.63 -7.27
C VAL A 403 -15.70 -4.07 -7.07
N GLY A 404 -15.50 -5.08 -6.22
CA GLY A 404 -14.19 -5.67 -5.93
C GLY A 404 -14.09 -7.10 -6.43
N TRP A 405 -12.89 -7.67 -6.38
CA TRP A 405 -12.62 -9.08 -6.66
C TRP A 405 -11.76 -9.64 -5.52
N ALA A 406 -12.19 -10.74 -4.90
CA ALA A 406 -11.38 -11.52 -3.99
C ALA A 406 -10.46 -12.47 -4.78
N GLY A 407 -9.17 -12.11 -4.91
CA GLY A 407 -8.17 -12.94 -5.58
C GLY A 407 -7.75 -14.20 -4.81
N ASP A 408 -6.63 -14.79 -5.22
CA ASP A 408 -6.15 -16.12 -4.80
C ASP A 408 -5.09 -16.09 -3.68
N HIS A 409 -4.64 -14.91 -3.27
CA HIS A 409 -3.66 -14.72 -2.20
C HIS A 409 -3.99 -13.49 -1.34
N HIS A 410 -3.33 -13.40 -0.19
CA HIS A 410 -3.61 -12.44 0.87
C HIS A 410 -3.74 -10.99 0.36
N SER A 411 -2.72 -10.48 -0.35
CA SER A 411 -2.73 -9.09 -0.82
C SER A 411 -3.78 -8.83 -1.90
N ALA A 412 -4.12 -9.83 -2.72
CA ALA A 412 -5.20 -9.76 -3.70
C ALA A 412 -6.61 -9.79 -3.11
N ARG A 413 -6.73 -9.98 -1.79
CA ARG A 413 -8.00 -10.04 -1.06
C ARG A 413 -8.22 -8.86 -0.12
N LEU A 414 -7.26 -7.92 -0.05
CA LEU A 414 -7.38 -6.68 0.72
C LEU A 414 -8.68 -5.93 0.44
N GLY A 415 -9.02 -5.72 -0.84
CA GLY A 415 -10.24 -5.02 -1.24
C GLY A 415 -11.50 -5.74 -0.74
N ALA A 416 -11.54 -7.07 -0.89
CA ALA A 416 -12.63 -7.90 -0.39
C ALA A 416 -12.80 -7.82 1.13
N SER A 417 -11.69 -7.78 1.90
CA SER A 417 -11.73 -7.59 3.34
C SER A 417 -12.33 -6.23 3.71
N VAL A 418 -11.88 -5.14 3.07
CA VAL A 418 -12.44 -3.80 3.31
C VAL A 418 -13.93 -3.75 2.98
N LEU A 419 -14.36 -4.32 1.84
CA LEU A 419 -15.77 -4.37 1.44
C LEU A 419 -16.60 -5.19 2.43
N SER A 420 -16.08 -6.33 2.88
CA SER A 420 -16.77 -7.21 3.85
C SER A 420 -16.89 -6.55 5.21
N ALA A 421 -15.84 -5.89 5.71
CA ALA A 421 -15.88 -5.12 6.96
C ALA A 421 -16.86 -3.95 6.89
N ALA A 422 -17.13 -3.42 5.69
CA ALA A 422 -18.15 -2.40 5.45
C ALA A 422 -19.58 -2.95 5.29
N GLY A 423 -19.76 -4.27 5.35
CA GLY A 423 -21.04 -4.94 5.08
C GLY A 423 -21.46 -4.90 3.61
N GLN A 424 -20.51 -4.88 2.68
CA GLN A 424 -20.71 -4.80 1.23
C GLN A 424 -20.17 -6.03 0.50
N GLN A 425 -20.19 -7.21 1.14
CA GLN A 425 -19.71 -8.46 0.53
C GLN A 425 -20.50 -8.87 -0.73
N ASP A 426 -21.73 -8.35 -0.92
CA ASP A 426 -22.54 -8.58 -2.13
C ASP A 426 -21.95 -7.95 -3.40
N CYS A 427 -20.90 -7.14 -3.26
CA CYS A 427 -20.16 -6.49 -4.34
C CYS A 427 -18.73 -7.05 -4.53
N VAL A 428 -18.44 -8.21 -3.94
CA VAL A 428 -17.15 -8.90 -4.10
C VAL A 428 -17.32 -10.06 -5.08
N ALA A 429 -16.63 -9.98 -6.21
CA ALA A 429 -16.57 -11.05 -7.19
C ALA A 429 -15.53 -12.12 -6.82
N SER A 430 -15.76 -13.33 -7.32
CA SER A 430 -14.82 -14.46 -7.26
C SER A 430 -14.02 -14.63 -8.56
N ASP A 431 -14.51 -14.10 -9.69
CA ASP A 431 -13.86 -14.15 -10.99
C ASP A 431 -14.22 -12.94 -11.88
N ALA A 432 -13.66 -12.92 -13.09
CA ALA A 432 -13.88 -11.85 -14.07
C ALA A 432 -15.32 -11.75 -14.58
N GLU A 433 -16.04 -12.87 -14.73
CA GLU A 433 -17.42 -12.89 -15.20
C GLU A 433 -18.35 -12.29 -14.15
N GLU A 434 -18.16 -12.70 -12.89
CA GLU A 434 -18.88 -12.15 -11.77
C GLU A 434 -18.56 -10.66 -11.57
N TYR A 435 -17.30 -10.25 -11.72
CA TYR A 435 -16.91 -8.84 -11.64
C TYR A 435 -17.69 -7.97 -12.63
N VAL A 436 -17.76 -8.38 -13.90
CA VAL A 436 -18.55 -7.70 -14.94
C VAL A 436 -20.04 -7.72 -14.58
N ARG A 437 -20.59 -8.88 -14.23
CA ARG A 437 -22.00 -9.05 -13.85
C ARG A 437 -22.42 -8.15 -12.69
N LEU A 438 -21.59 -8.01 -11.66
CA LEU A 438 -21.86 -7.15 -10.51
C LEU A 438 -21.90 -5.66 -10.91
N ALA A 439 -20.99 -5.23 -11.77
CA ALA A 439 -20.97 -3.87 -12.32
C ALA A 439 -22.23 -3.58 -13.14
N LEU A 440 -22.63 -4.51 -14.02
CA LEU A 440 -23.86 -4.39 -14.82
C LEU A 440 -25.12 -4.38 -13.96
N ARG A 441 -25.18 -5.24 -12.94
CA ARG A 441 -26.30 -5.27 -11.98
C ARG A 441 -26.48 -3.94 -11.26
N LEU A 442 -25.39 -3.31 -10.82
CA LEU A 442 -25.45 -2.00 -10.17
C LEU A 442 -25.84 -0.89 -11.16
N ALA A 443 -25.38 -0.96 -12.41
CA ALA A 443 -25.68 0.05 -13.42
C ALA A 443 -27.09 -0.05 -14.01
N GLY A 444 -27.69 -1.26 -14.02
CA GLY A 444 -28.98 -1.53 -14.64
C GLY A 444 -30.19 -0.97 -13.88
N ASP A 445 -30.07 -0.65 -12.59
CA ASP A 445 -31.15 -0.10 -11.77
C ASP A 445 -30.70 1.19 -11.07
N THR A 446 -30.76 2.30 -11.83
CA THR A 446 -30.24 3.59 -11.37
C THR A 446 -31.02 4.18 -10.18
N GLU A 447 -32.28 3.79 -9.98
CA GLU A 447 -33.09 4.18 -8.83
C GLU A 447 -32.60 3.48 -7.56
N LYS A 448 -32.45 2.15 -7.60
CA LYS A 448 -31.86 1.40 -6.48
C LYS A 448 -30.43 1.83 -6.19
N LEU A 449 -29.64 2.13 -7.23
CA LEU A 449 -28.29 2.65 -7.08
C LEU A 449 -28.30 3.98 -6.31
N ALA A 450 -29.19 4.91 -6.67
CA ALA A 450 -29.31 6.19 -5.97
C ALA A 450 -29.71 6.03 -4.49
N VAL A 451 -30.65 5.12 -4.20
CA VAL A 451 -31.04 4.78 -2.81
C VAL A 451 -29.85 4.21 -2.03
N ARG A 452 -29.11 3.26 -2.62
CA ARG A 452 -27.92 2.67 -2.01
C ARG A 452 -26.86 3.74 -1.73
N GLN A 453 -26.56 4.61 -2.69
CA GLN A 453 -25.58 5.69 -2.55
C GLN A 453 -25.92 6.64 -1.37
N GLN A 454 -27.21 6.95 -1.17
CA GLN A 454 -27.65 7.82 -0.08
C GLN A 454 -27.51 7.16 1.30
N ALA A 455 -27.79 5.85 1.40
CA ALA A 455 -27.71 5.11 2.67
C ALA A 455 -26.28 4.69 3.04
N LEU A 456 -25.40 4.50 2.05
CA LEU A 456 -24.13 3.78 2.21
C LEU A 456 -23.20 4.41 3.26
N ARG A 457 -23.07 5.74 3.29
CA ARG A 457 -22.20 6.41 4.27
C ARG A 457 -22.58 6.06 5.71
N GLU A 458 -23.88 6.06 6.01
CA GLU A 458 -24.35 5.78 7.36
C GLU A 458 -24.25 4.29 7.70
N ALA A 459 -24.48 3.41 6.72
CA ALA A 459 -24.20 1.98 6.87
C ALA A 459 -22.73 1.72 7.21
N VAL A 460 -21.79 2.36 6.49
CA VAL A 460 -20.34 2.23 6.73
C VAL A 460 -19.95 2.73 8.11
N ARG A 461 -20.54 3.83 8.60
CA ARG A 461 -20.26 4.34 9.97
C ARG A 461 -20.64 3.37 11.07
N ARG A 462 -21.66 2.55 10.85
CA ARG A 462 -22.15 1.55 11.81
C ARG A 462 -21.49 0.19 11.61
N SER A 463 -20.67 0.03 10.58
CA SER A 463 -20.04 -1.23 10.21
C SER A 463 -18.75 -1.47 11.01
N PRO A 464 -18.29 -2.73 11.11
CA PRO A 464 -16.99 -3.08 11.69
C PRO A 464 -15.80 -2.31 11.09
N LEU A 465 -15.87 -1.88 9.82
CA LEU A 465 -14.82 -1.08 9.19
C LEU A 465 -14.57 0.24 9.93
N MET A 466 -15.53 0.79 10.67
CA MET A 466 -15.36 2.04 11.43
C MET A 466 -15.46 1.85 12.95
N ASP A 467 -15.48 0.61 13.44
CA ASP A 467 -15.47 0.29 14.86
C ASP A 467 -14.05 0.35 15.43
N GLU A 468 -13.62 1.57 15.73
CA GLU A 468 -12.26 1.83 16.22
C GLU A 468 -12.00 1.23 17.61
N GLU A 469 -12.99 1.27 18.50
CA GLU A 469 -12.85 0.75 19.86
C GLU A 469 -12.71 -0.79 19.83
N GLY A 470 -13.59 -1.46 19.09
CA GLY A 470 -13.52 -2.91 18.89
C GLY A 470 -12.23 -3.33 18.19
N TYR A 471 -11.77 -2.55 17.20
CA TYR A 471 -10.51 -2.81 16.50
C TYR A 471 -9.29 -2.66 17.43
N CYS A 472 -9.19 -1.58 18.19
CA CYS A 472 -8.10 -1.37 19.16
C CYS A 472 -8.05 -2.48 20.21
N ARG A 473 -9.23 -2.87 20.74
CA ARG A 473 -9.35 -3.96 21.71
C ARG A 473 -8.88 -5.29 21.13
N SER A 474 -9.35 -5.65 19.94
CA SER A 474 -9.00 -6.91 19.27
C SER A 474 -7.52 -6.96 18.90
N PHE A 475 -6.99 -5.85 18.37
CA PHE A 475 -5.56 -5.70 18.06
C PHE A 475 -4.70 -5.93 19.30
N MET A 476 -5.04 -5.27 20.43
CA MET A 476 -4.28 -5.44 21.66
C MET A 476 -4.40 -6.82 22.27
N GLN A 477 -5.57 -7.45 22.22
CA GLN A 477 -5.72 -8.85 22.65
C GLN A 477 -4.84 -9.80 21.83
N ALA A 478 -4.76 -9.60 20.50
CA ALA A 478 -3.90 -10.39 19.64
C ALA A 478 -2.40 -10.15 19.95
N CYS A 479 -2.01 -8.89 20.11
CA CYS A 479 -0.64 -8.50 20.48
C CYS A 479 -0.22 -9.06 21.84
N CYS A 480 -1.06 -8.94 22.87
CA CYS A 480 -0.79 -9.47 24.21
C CYS A 480 -0.66 -11.00 24.23
N ARG A 481 -1.47 -11.72 23.45
CA ARG A 481 -1.33 -13.17 23.29
C ARG A 481 0.02 -13.54 22.66
N LEU A 482 0.43 -12.83 21.61
CA LEU A 482 1.72 -13.04 20.97
C LEU A 482 2.89 -12.73 21.92
N TRP A 483 2.76 -11.65 22.69
CA TRP A 483 3.70 -11.27 23.75
C TRP A 483 3.88 -12.37 24.80
N GLN A 484 2.79 -12.91 25.35
CA GLN A 484 2.82 -14.01 26.31
C GLN A 484 3.44 -15.28 25.72
N GLN A 485 3.10 -15.65 24.48
CA GLN A 485 3.68 -16.80 23.79
C GLN A 485 5.20 -16.70 23.61
N LYS A 486 5.74 -15.48 23.55
CA LYS A 486 7.17 -15.19 23.42
C LYS A 486 7.87 -15.03 24.78
N GLY A 487 7.22 -15.41 25.88
CA GLY A 487 7.77 -15.33 27.24
C GLY A 487 7.59 -13.97 27.91
N GLY A 488 6.75 -13.11 27.37
CA GLY A 488 6.33 -11.86 28.00
C GLY A 488 5.46 -12.08 29.24
N GLY A 489 5.52 -11.15 30.20
CA GLY A 489 4.68 -11.18 31.40
C GLY A 489 3.20 -10.94 31.13
N GLU A 490 2.35 -11.18 32.13
CA GLU A 490 0.92 -10.88 32.07
C GLU A 490 0.66 -9.36 31.92
N VAL A 491 -0.28 -9.02 31.04
CA VAL A 491 -0.71 -7.63 30.83
C VAL A 491 -2.02 -7.44 31.59
N LEU A 492 -1.93 -6.85 32.79
CA LEU A 492 -3.10 -6.49 33.61
C LEU A 492 -4.00 -5.48 32.88
#